data_AF-A0A9N9IW42-F1
#
_entry.id   AF-A0A9N9IW42-F1
#
_cell.length_a   1.000
_cell.length_b   1.000
_cell.length_c   1.000
_cell.angle_alpha   90.00
_cell.angle_beta   90.00
_cell.angle_gamma   90.00
#
_symmetry.space_group_name_H-M   'P 1'
#
loop_
_entity.id
_entity.type
_entity.pdbx_description
1 polymer ?
#
loop_
_entity_poly.entity_id
_entity_poly.type
_entity_poly.pdbx_seq_one_letter_code
_entity_poly.pdbx_strand_id
1 'polypeptide(L)'
;MSHIVKRCRSKIPAVLEDSIFGIQPVNDFVRVVSDFLYYHVGREHIEIEAKLGVLVNKQTRERINLPVNCETVIKPDESSWMSFESNMTLEQHRHFNELLNKRFTETKSSTFKGKPIEYKHTYETDRFYIVGNGKIRVTSNQKTGEVVSSKKIRVANLDIYSPNTKLDYRISVNLERPRGMPNGSHSFERNKDRLCYTHQIIKVDLTQVKGADA
;
A
#
# COMPACT_ATOMS: atom_id res chain seq x y z
N MET A 1 58.28 -33.01 23.72
CA MET A 1 57.68 -31.68 23.51
C MET A 1 56.36 -31.83 22.79
N SER A 2 55.24 -31.91 23.51
CA SER A 2 53.90 -31.90 22.92
C SER A 2 53.28 -30.52 23.13
N HIS A 3 53.19 -29.73 22.06
CA HIS A 3 52.46 -28.46 22.09
C HIS A 3 50.96 -28.75 21.98
N ILE A 4 50.26 -28.64 23.12
CA ILE A 4 48.80 -28.63 23.18
C ILE A 4 48.34 -27.27 22.63
N VAL A 5 47.88 -27.27 21.39
CA VAL A 5 47.11 -26.15 20.83
C VAL A 5 45.78 -26.11 21.56
N LYS A 6 45.66 -25.24 22.58
CA LYS A 6 44.38 -24.91 23.21
C LYS A 6 43.49 -24.26 22.15
N ARG A 7 42.60 -25.04 21.52
CA ARG A 7 41.49 -24.53 20.73
C ARG A 7 40.61 -23.65 21.61
N CYS A 8 40.74 -22.33 21.47
CA CYS A 8 39.79 -21.37 21.99
C CYS A 8 38.44 -21.61 21.32
N ARG A 9 37.52 -22.33 21.98
CA ARG A 9 36.11 -22.34 21.59
C ARG A 9 35.60 -20.91 21.79
N SER A 10 35.28 -20.20 20.72
CA SER A 10 34.68 -18.88 20.79
C SER A 10 33.38 -18.98 21.61
N LYS A 11 33.35 -18.28 22.74
CA LYS A 11 32.18 -18.20 23.63
C LYS A 11 31.23 -17.14 23.07
N ILE A 12 30.54 -17.45 21.98
CA ILE A 12 29.41 -16.63 21.55
C ILE A 12 28.28 -16.84 22.58
N PRO A 13 27.73 -15.78 23.20
CA PRO A 13 26.66 -15.91 24.19
C PRO A 13 25.37 -16.42 23.54
N ALA A 14 24.51 -17.07 24.34
CA ALA A 14 23.25 -17.66 23.87
C ALA A 14 22.21 -16.61 23.43
N VAL A 15 22.31 -15.40 23.99
CA VAL A 15 21.53 -14.23 23.60
C VAL A 15 22.52 -13.15 23.20
N LEU A 16 22.34 -12.60 22.01
CA LEU A 16 23.10 -11.46 21.53
C LEU A 16 22.35 -10.18 21.90
N GLU A 17 23.08 -9.17 22.34
CA GLU A 17 22.54 -7.81 22.49
C GLU A 17 22.31 -7.17 21.12
N ASP A 18 21.31 -6.30 21.00
CA ASP A 18 20.92 -5.68 19.72
C ASP A 18 22.03 -4.80 19.14
N SER A 19 22.85 -4.17 20.00
CA SER A 19 24.04 -3.40 19.62
C SER A 19 24.95 -3.21 20.83
N ILE A 20 26.17 -2.70 20.62
CA ILE A 20 27.11 -2.34 21.70
C ILE A 20 26.56 -1.29 22.69
N PHE A 21 25.50 -0.57 22.29
CA PHE A 21 24.85 0.44 23.09
C PHE A 21 23.65 -0.10 23.89
N GLY A 22 23.35 -1.41 23.78
CA GLY A 22 22.18 -2.02 24.41
C GLY A 22 20.84 -1.51 23.85
N ILE A 23 20.85 -0.86 22.67
CA ILE A 23 19.66 -0.32 22.01
C ILE A 23 19.56 -0.84 20.57
N GLN A 24 18.35 -1.14 20.11
CA GLN A 24 18.09 -1.51 18.73
C GLN A 24 18.10 -0.25 17.83
N PRO A 25 19.02 -0.14 16.86
CA PRO A 25 19.02 0.99 15.94
C PRO A 25 17.80 0.95 15.02
N VAL A 26 17.20 2.11 14.79
CA VAL A 26 16.07 2.24 13.86
C VAL A 26 16.60 2.20 12.42
N ASN A 27 15.93 1.43 11.57
CA ASN A 27 16.23 1.39 10.14
C ASN A 27 15.93 2.76 9.49
N ASP A 28 16.86 3.29 8.70
CA ASP A 28 16.72 4.60 8.06
C ASP A 28 15.47 4.70 7.16
N PHE A 29 15.14 3.63 6.42
CA PHE A 29 13.91 3.54 5.64
C PHE A 29 12.67 3.74 6.53
N VAL A 30 12.61 3.05 7.67
CA VAL A 30 11.50 3.16 8.63
C VAL A 30 11.40 4.57 9.17
N ARG A 31 12.54 5.22 9.45
CA ARG A 31 12.58 6.60 9.91
C ARG A 31 12.02 7.55 8.85
N VAL A 32 12.48 7.45 7.60
CA VAL A 32 12.00 8.30 6.50
C VAL A 32 10.49 8.15 6.28
N VAL A 33 9.98 6.92 6.27
CA VAL A 33 8.53 6.67 6.15
C VAL A 33 7.78 7.22 7.37
N SER A 34 8.30 7.02 8.57
CA SER A 34 7.66 7.51 9.81
C SER A 34 7.58 9.03 9.84
N ASP A 35 8.67 9.72 9.49
CA ASP A 35 8.72 11.18 9.42
C ASP A 35 7.73 11.70 8.37
N PHE A 36 7.70 11.08 7.17
CA PHE A 36 6.73 11.40 6.13
C PHE A 36 5.27 11.29 6.62
N LEU A 37 4.93 10.20 7.31
CA LEU A 37 3.58 10.02 7.85
C LEU A 37 3.29 11.03 8.97
N TYR A 38 4.24 11.26 9.87
CA TYR A 38 4.12 12.16 11.01
C TYR A 38 3.74 13.59 10.59
N TYR A 39 4.31 14.13 9.51
CA TYR A 39 3.96 15.45 8.96
C TYR A 39 2.50 15.59 8.52
N HIS A 40 1.79 14.48 8.34
CA HIS A 40 0.41 14.45 7.90
C HIS A 40 -0.58 14.00 8.98
N VAL A 41 -0.10 13.49 10.12
CA VAL A 41 -0.95 13.14 11.27
C VAL A 41 -1.70 14.39 11.78
N GLY A 42 -2.92 14.19 12.28
CA GLY A 42 -3.76 15.26 12.85
C GLY A 42 -4.66 15.99 11.84
N ARG A 43 -4.59 15.66 10.55
CA ARG A 43 -5.53 16.18 9.54
C ARG A 43 -6.86 15.43 9.61
N GLU A 44 -7.96 16.15 9.63
CA GLU A 44 -9.29 15.54 9.50
C GLU A 44 -9.48 14.90 8.12
N HIS A 45 -10.24 13.79 8.09
CA HIS A 45 -10.56 13.06 6.87
C HIS A 45 -9.34 12.58 6.07
N ILE A 46 -8.24 12.30 6.77
CA ILE A 46 -7.04 11.74 6.17
C ILE A 46 -7.26 10.27 5.77
N GLU A 47 -6.77 9.93 4.59
CA GLU A 47 -6.68 8.56 4.09
C GLU A 47 -5.21 8.32 3.71
N ILE A 48 -4.59 7.32 4.34
CA ILE A 48 -3.22 6.89 4.06
C ILE A 48 -3.32 5.50 3.44
N GLU A 49 -2.81 5.34 2.22
CA GLU A 49 -2.87 4.09 1.46
C GLU A 49 -1.52 3.77 0.81
N ALA A 50 -1.09 2.51 0.86
CA ALA A 50 0.04 2.02 0.08
C ALA A 50 -0.49 1.20 -1.10
N LYS A 51 -0.05 1.53 -2.32
CA LYS A 51 -0.46 0.85 -3.53
C LYS A 51 0.73 0.13 -4.15
N LEU A 52 0.52 -1.13 -4.51
CA LEU A 52 1.46 -1.90 -5.32
C LEU A 52 1.33 -1.50 -6.79
N GLY A 53 2.46 -1.46 -7.49
CA GLY A 53 2.50 -1.07 -8.90
C GLY A 53 3.93 -1.10 -9.43
N VAL A 54 4.19 -0.29 -10.44
CA VAL A 54 5.51 -0.18 -11.06
C VAL A 54 5.89 1.29 -11.21
N LEU A 55 7.11 1.66 -10.84
CA LEU A 55 7.68 2.96 -11.18
C LEU A 55 8.24 2.88 -12.59
N VAL A 56 7.72 3.70 -13.51
CA VAL A 56 8.09 3.69 -14.92
C VAL A 56 8.76 4.99 -15.32
N ASN A 57 9.77 4.89 -16.19
CA ASN A 57 10.36 6.06 -16.83
C ASN A 57 9.36 6.61 -17.87
N LYS A 58 9.09 7.93 -17.84
CA LYS A 58 8.10 8.55 -18.74
C LYS A 58 8.49 8.52 -20.21
N GLN A 59 9.78 8.49 -20.52
CA GLN A 59 10.30 8.47 -21.89
C GLN A 59 10.30 7.06 -22.46
N THR A 60 10.89 6.09 -21.73
CA THR A 60 11.02 4.71 -22.24
C THR A 60 9.76 3.87 -22.01
N ARG A 61 8.90 4.27 -21.08
CA ARG A 61 7.71 3.51 -20.62
C ARG A 61 8.06 2.15 -19.99
N GLU A 62 9.32 1.95 -19.64
CA GLU A 62 9.80 0.76 -18.94
C GLU A 62 9.90 0.99 -17.44
N ARG A 63 9.92 -0.09 -16.66
CA ARG A 63 10.21 -0.02 -15.22
C ARG A 63 11.58 0.61 -15.00
N ILE A 64 11.67 1.54 -14.07
CA ILE A 64 12.93 2.20 -13.74
C ILE A 64 13.97 1.19 -13.24
N ASN A 65 15.23 1.46 -13.52
CA ASN A 65 16.36 0.69 -13.00
C ASN A 65 17.35 1.66 -12.35
N LEU A 66 17.44 1.61 -11.03
CA LEU A 66 18.34 2.47 -10.25
C LEU A 66 19.55 1.66 -9.78
N PRO A 67 20.73 2.28 -9.64
CA PRO A 67 21.95 1.60 -9.19
C PRO A 67 21.94 1.36 -7.66
N VAL A 68 20.91 0.67 -7.17
CA VAL A 68 20.70 0.31 -5.76
C VAL A 68 20.30 -1.16 -5.64
N ASN A 69 20.74 -1.82 -4.57
CA ASN A 69 20.51 -3.25 -4.35
C ASN A 69 19.37 -3.54 -3.36
N CYS A 70 18.73 -2.51 -2.81
CA CYS A 70 17.69 -2.65 -1.79
C CYS A 70 16.54 -1.68 -2.00
N GLU A 71 15.46 -1.93 -1.27
CA GLU A 71 14.32 -1.03 -1.18
C GLU A 71 14.78 0.38 -0.82
N THR A 72 14.36 1.36 -1.63
CA THR A 72 14.85 2.73 -1.54
C THR A 72 13.72 3.72 -1.78
N VAL A 73 13.61 4.71 -0.90
CA VAL A 73 12.70 5.85 -1.08
C VAL A 73 13.22 6.75 -2.20
N ILE A 74 12.38 7.05 -3.18
CA ILE A 74 12.68 8.03 -4.21
C ILE A 74 12.40 9.42 -3.63
N LYS A 75 13.39 10.31 -3.74
CA LYS A 75 13.24 11.68 -3.31
C LYS A 75 12.14 12.38 -4.14
N PRO A 76 11.13 13.00 -3.51
CA PRO A 76 10.00 13.60 -4.24
C PRO A 76 10.36 14.72 -5.22
N ASP A 77 11.45 15.46 -4.97
CA ASP A 77 11.98 16.50 -5.85
C ASP A 77 12.63 15.94 -7.12
N GLU A 78 13.09 14.68 -7.08
CA GLU A 78 13.76 13.99 -8.18
C GLU A 78 12.84 13.03 -8.95
N SER A 79 11.52 13.08 -8.75
CA SER A 79 10.59 12.12 -9.36
C SER A 79 9.98 12.57 -10.69
N SER A 80 10.35 13.74 -11.23
CA SER A 80 9.66 14.37 -12.37
C SER A 80 9.74 13.54 -13.67
N TRP A 81 10.81 12.79 -13.87
CA TRP A 81 11.07 11.94 -15.03
C TRP A 81 10.35 10.59 -15.00
N MET A 82 9.73 10.23 -13.87
CA MET A 82 9.04 8.95 -13.70
C MET A 82 7.54 9.13 -13.39
N SER A 83 6.79 8.05 -13.52
CA SER A 83 5.40 7.93 -13.07
C SER A 83 5.19 6.60 -12.36
N PHE A 84 4.27 6.58 -11.38
CA PHE A 84 3.83 5.35 -10.76
C PHE A 84 2.57 4.84 -11.46
N GLU A 85 2.61 3.60 -11.91
CA GLU A 85 1.47 2.90 -12.50
C GLU A 85 0.93 1.89 -11.51
N SER A 86 -0.28 2.14 -11.01
CA SER A 86 -0.95 1.32 -9.99
C SER A 86 -1.70 0.15 -10.65
N ASN A 87 -0.99 -0.68 -11.39
CA ASN A 87 -1.51 -1.86 -12.06
C ASN A 87 -0.71 -3.11 -11.68
N MET A 88 -1.32 -4.27 -11.87
CA MET A 88 -0.67 -5.57 -11.74
C MET A 88 -1.30 -6.53 -12.74
N THR A 89 -0.57 -7.57 -13.14
CA THR A 89 -1.11 -8.58 -14.05
C THR A 89 -2.24 -9.37 -13.39
N LEU A 90 -3.11 -9.97 -14.20
CA LEU A 90 -4.17 -10.84 -13.68
C LEU A 90 -3.60 -12.02 -12.89
N GLU A 91 -2.44 -12.53 -13.31
CA GLU A 91 -1.72 -13.60 -12.60
C GLU A 91 -1.25 -13.13 -11.22
N GLN A 92 -0.65 -11.94 -11.11
CA GLN A 92 -0.26 -11.35 -9.83
C GLN A 92 -1.48 -11.14 -8.92
N HIS A 93 -2.58 -10.60 -9.47
CA HIS A 93 -3.82 -10.43 -8.73
C HIS A 93 -4.37 -11.76 -8.20
N ARG A 94 -4.39 -12.81 -9.04
CA ARG A 94 -4.80 -14.16 -8.63
C ARG A 94 -3.90 -14.70 -7.52
N HIS A 95 -2.59 -14.55 -7.67
CA HIS A 95 -1.61 -15.02 -6.69
C HIS A 95 -1.82 -14.37 -5.31
N PHE A 96 -1.98 -13.05 -5.25
CA PHE A 96 -2.28 -12.37 -3.97
C PHE A 96 -3.62 -12.78 -3.37
N ASN A 97 -4.64 -12.98 -4.22
CA ASN A 97 -5.95 -13.46 -3.75
C ASN A 97 -5.85 -14.84 -3.11
N GLU A 98 -5.12 -15.77 -3.72
CA GLU A 98 -4.89 -17.11 -3.17
C GLU A 98 -4.15 -17.05 -1.83
N LEU A 99 -3.11 -16.23 -1.72
CA LEU A 99 -2.37 -16.05 -0.46
C LEU A 99 -3.24 -15.48 0.67
N LEU A 100 -4.02 -14.43 0.38
CA LEU A 100 -4.90 -13.79 1.36
C LEU A 100 -6.04 -14.71 1.80
N ASN A 101 -6.65 -15.45 0.87
CA ASN A 101 -7.69 -16.43 1.19
C ASN A 101 -7.14 -17.60 2.01
N LYS A 102 -5.96 -18.13 1.65
CA LYS A 102 -5.29 -19.16 2.45
C LYS A 102 -5.08 -18.67 3.88
N ARG A 103 -4.53 -17.45 4.04
CA ARG A 103 -4.27 -16.89 5.36
C ARG A 103 -5.56 -16.63 6.14
N PHE A 104 -6.61 -16.13 5.49
CA PHE A 104 -7.92 -15.96 6.10
C PHE A 104 -8.42 -17.29 6.67
N THR A 105 -8.40 -18.37 5.90
CA THR A 105 -8.83 -19.72 6.34
C THR A 105 -8.00 -20.23 7.52
N GLU A 106 -6.68 -20.09 7.49
CA GLU A 106 -5.80 -20.46 8.61
C GLU A 106 -6.22 -19.76 9.91
N THR A 107 -6.59 -18.47 9.83
CA THR A 107 -7.01 -17.70 11.00
C THR A 107 -8.39 -18.06 11.55
N LYS A 108 -9.15 -18.91 10.85
CA LYS A 108 -10.44 -19.44 11.32
C LYS A 108 -10.30 -20.80 12.02
N SER A 109 -9.11 -21.40 12.02
CA SER A 109 -8.86 -22.64 12.76
C SER A 109 -9.06 -22.44 14.26
N SER A 110 -9.62 -23.45 14.95
CA SER A 110 -9.77 -23.47 16.40
C SER A 110 -8.43 -23.42 17.15
N THR A 111 -7.34 -23.80 16.51
CA THR A 111 -5.98 -23.76 17.07
C THR A 111 -5.28 -22.41 16.88
N PHE A 112 -5.88 -21.48 16.13
CA PHE A 112 -5.29 -20.18 15.88
C PHE A 112 -5.41 -19.27 17.11
N LYS A 113 -4.25 -18.81 17.62
CA LYS A 113 -4.18 -17.99 18.85
C LYS A 113 -4.22 -16.48 18.61
N GLY A 114 -4.19 -16.04 17.34
CA GLY A 114 -4.14 -14.62 16.97
C GLY A 114 -5.52 -14.01 16.71
N LYS A 115 -5.55 -12.71 16.36
CA LYS A 115 -6.79 -12.05 15.90
C LYS A 115 -7.18 -12.58 14.51
N PRO A 116 -8.39 -13.14 14.33
CA PRO A 116 -8.81 -13.62 13.01
C PRO A 116 -8.88 -12.50 11.97
N ILE A 117 -8.62 -12.85 10.71
CA ILE A 117 -8.82 -11.93 9.59
C ILE A 117 -10.32 -11.80 9.32
N GLU A 118 -10.78 -10.56 9.10
CA GLU A 118 -12.12 -10.25 8.62
C GLU A 118 -12.10 -10.13 7.10
N TYR A 119 -13.15 -10.64 6.44
CA TYR A 119 -13.27 -10.63 4.99
C TYR A 119 -14.59 -9.99 4.58
N LYS A 120 -14.55 -9.11 3.58
CA LYS A 120 -15.73 -8.49 2.98
C LYS A 120 -15.56 -8.37 1.47
N HIS A 121 -16.59 -8.74 0.72
CA HIS A 121 -16.64 -8.63 -0.73
C HIS A 121 -17.70 -7.60 -1.15
N THR A 122 -17.26 -6.52 -1.79
CA THR A 122 -18.12 -5.40 -2.17
C THR A 122 -18.07 -5.14 -3.68
N TYR A 123 -19.23 -4.83 -4.23
CA TYR A 123 -19.39 -4.34 -5.59
C TYR A 123 -19.84 -2.87 -5.51
N GLU A 124 -19.01 -1.97 -6.03
CA GLU A 124 -19.22 -0.54 -5.94
C GLU A 124 -19.19 0.10 -7.33
N THR A 125 -20.07 1.06 -7.58
CA THR A 125 -20.01 1.91 -8.76
C THR A 125 -19.52 3.30 -8.35
N ASP A 126 -18.40 3.73 -8.91
CA ASP A 126 -17.90 5.10 -8.77
C ASP A 126 -18.39 5.94 -9.97
N ARG A 127 -19.18 6.97 -9.69
CA ARG A 127 -19.56 8.03 -10.63
C ARG A 127 -18.81 9.31 -10.32
N PHE A 128 -18.35 10.00 -11.34
CA PHE A 128 -17.60 11.23 -11.17
C PHE A 128 -18.30 12.41 -11.81
N TYR A 129 -18.39 13.50 -11.06
CA TYR A 129 -19.06 14.73 -11.47
C TYR A 129 -18.04 15.86 -11.49
N ILE A 130 -18.07 16.65 -12.56
CA ILE A 130 -17.25 17.85 -12.69
C ILE A 130 -18.10 19.01 -12.17
N VAL A 131 -17.68 19.61 -11.04
CA VAL A 131 -18.40 20.72 -10.40
C VAL A 131 -17.41 21.87 -10.21
N GLY A 132 -17.59 22.93 -11.02
CA GLY A 132 -16.62 24.01 -11.13
C GLY A 132 -15.24 23.47 -11.53
N ASN A 133 -14.21 23.83 -10.77
CA ASN A 133 -12.83 23.39 -11.01
C ASN A 133 -12.47 22.07 -10.29
N GLY A 134 -13.47 21.33 -9.80
CA GLY A 134 -13.27 20.14 -8.99
C GLY A 134 -13.97 18.89 -9.50
N LYS A 135 -13.46 17.73 -9.10
CA LYS A 135 -14.08 16.42 -9.32
C LYS A 135 -14.69 15.92 -8.02
N ILE A 136 -15.97 15.59 -8.02
CA ILE A 136 -16.67 14.91 -6.91
C ILE A 136 -16.88 13.46 -7.31
N ARG A 137 -16.58 12.53 -6.39
CA ARG A 137 -16.83 11.09 -6.57
C ARG A 137 -18.06 10.71 -5.77
N VAL A 138 -19.03 10.09 -6.42
CA VAL A 138 -20.17 9.44 -5.79
C VAL A 138 -19.96 7.94 -5.91
N THR A 139 -19.85 7.25 -4.79
CA THR A 139 -19.71 5.79 -4.72
C THR A 139 -21.04 5.20 -4.27
N SER A 140 -21.57 4.25 -5.04
CA SER A 140 -22.80 3.52 -4.71
C SER A 140 -22.49 2.04 -4.51
N ASN A 141 -22.91 1.47 -3.38
CA ASN A 141 -22.82 0.04 -3.14
C ASN A 141 -23.97 -0.68 -3.85
N GLN A 142 -23.64 -1.60 -4.77
CA GLN A 142 -24.64 -2.27 -5.62
C GLN A 142 -25.55 -3.22 -4.85
N LYS A 143 -25.10 -3.75 -3.70
CA LYS A 143 -25.89 -4.68 -2.87
C LYS A 143 -26.76 -3.96 -1.85
N THR A 144 -26.22 -2.93 -1.20
CA THR A 144 -26.95 -2.25 -0.10
C THR A 144 -27.70 -1.01 -0.56
N GLY A 145 -27.39 -0.47 -1.75
CA GLY A 145 -27.94 0.81 -2.21
C GLY A 145 -27.37 2.02 -1.47
N GLU A 146 -26.42 1.84 -0.57
CA GLU A 146 -25.76 2.92 0.17
C GLU A 146 -24.98 3.82 -0.80
N VAL A 147 -25.17 5.14 -0.69
CA VAL A 147 -24.53 6.13 -1.55
C VAL A 147 -23.72 7.11 -0.70
N VAL A 148 -22.45 7.26 -1.04
CA VAL A 148 -21.52 8.19 -0.39
C VAL A 148 -20.94 9.14 -1.43
N SER A 149 -20.98 10.44 -1.16
CA SER A 149 -20.38 11.49 -1.99
C SER A 149 -19.17 12.08 -1.29
N SER A 150 -18.03 12.10 -1.97
CA SER A 150 -16.78 12.62 -1.41
C SER A 150 -15.92 13.35 -2.44
N LYS A 151 -15.09 14.28 -1.96
CA LYS A 151 -14.03 14.91 -2.73
C LYS A 151 -12.69 14.42 -2.19
N LYS A 152 -11.97 13.64 -3.01
CA LYS A 152 -10.63 13.14 -2.72
C LYS A 152 -9.58 14.10 -3.29
N ILE A 153 -8.69 14.59 -2.44
CA ILE A 153 -7.58 15.48 -2.80
C ILE A 153 -6.30 14.81 -2.37
N ARG A 154 -5.36 14.59 -3.30
CA ARG A 154 -4.03 14.10 -2.95
C ARG A 154 -3.24 15.22 -2.27
N VAL A 155 -2.67 14.94 -1.11
CA VAL A 155 -1.82 15.86 -0.36
C VAL A 155 -0.37 15.61 -0.67
N ALA A 156 0.04 14.34 -0.60
CA ALA A 156 1.43 13.93 -0.79
C ALA A 156 1.50 12.48 -1.24
N ASN A 157 2.65 12.11 -1.77
CA ASN A 157 3.01 10.72 -2.03
C ASN A 157 4.50 10.51 -1.76
N LEU A 158 4.83 9.27 -1.39
CA LEU A 158 6.18 8.77 -1.26
C LEU A 158 6.30 7.54 -2.16
N ASP A 159 7.24 7.59 -3.10
CA ASP A 159 7.52 6.49 -4.04
C ASP A 159 8.66 5.63 -3.50
N ILE A 160 8.47 4.31 -3.50
CA ILE A 160 9.46 3.35 -3.03
C ILE A 160 9.80 2.41 -4.17
N TYR A 161 11.08 2.39 -4.55
CA TYR A 161 11.63 1.47 -5.53
C TYR A 161 12.14 0.20 -4.85
N SER A 162 11.76 -0.96 -5.39
CA SER A 162 12.09 -2.27 -4.82
C SER A 162 12.77 -3.17 -5.87
N PRO A 163 14.11 -3.15 -5.99
CA PRO A 163 14.83 -3.85 -7.06
C PRO A 163 14.70 -5.37 -6.99
N ASN A 164 14.52 -5.93 -5.79
CA ASN A 164 14.48 -7.39 -5.56
C ASN A 164 13.07 -7.99 -5.67
N THR A 165 12.07 -7.19 -6.06
CA THR A 165 10.68 -7.61 -6.23
C THR A 165 10.20 -7.24 -7.64
N LYS A 166 9.08 -7.84 -8.07
CA LYS A 166 8.44 -7.50 -9.36
C LYS A 166 7.63 -6.21 -9.32
N LEU A 167 7.32 -5.71 -8.13
CA LEU A 167 6.45 -4.56 -7.90
C LEU A 167 7.15 -3.57 -6.97
N ASP A 168 7.03 -2.31 -7.32
CA ASP A 168 7.30 -1.14 -6.50
C ASP A 168 6.02 -0.77 -5.74
N TYR A 169 6.09 0.29 -4.93
CA TYR A 169 4.88 0.81 -4.30
C TYR A 169 4.94 2.30 -4.01
N ARG A 170 3.75 2.88 -3.88
CA ARG A 170 3.54 4.27 -3.53
C ARG A 170 2.70 4.38 -2.27
N ILE A 171 3.22 5.06 -1.26
CA ILE A 171 2.44 5.52 -0.11
C ILE A 171 1.80 6.86 -0.51
N SER A 172 0.48 6.95 -0.48
CA SER A 172 -0.27 8.17 -0.79
C SER A 172 -1.00 8.66 0.45
N VAL A 173 -0.95 9.96 0.67
CA VAL A 173 -1.76 10.66 1.66
C VAL A 173 -2.79 11.50 0.93
N ASN A 174 -4.07 11.24 1.19
CA ASN A 174 -5.19 11.96 0.61
C ASN A 174 -6.08 12.53 1.71
N LEU A 175 -6.85 13.57 1.37
CA LEU A 175 -7.98 14.04 2.16
C LEU A 175 -9.26 13.63 1.45
N GLU A 176 -10.10 12.84 2.09
CA GLU A 176 -11.40 12.40 1.56
C GLU A 176 -12.54 13.07 2.32
N ARG A 177 -12.91 14.27 1.88
CA ARG A 177 -13.94 15.06 2.56
C ARG A 177 -15.33 14.70 2.04
N PRO A 178 -16.31 14.41 2.92
CA PRO A 178 -17.70 14.26 2.53
C PRO A 178 -18.22 15.49 1.79
N ARG A 179 -19.10 15.28 0.80
CA ARG A 179 -19.77 16.34 0.05
C ARG A 179 -21.24 16.01 -0.13
N GLY A 180 -22.05 17.04 -0.39
CA GLY A 180 -23.42 16.83 -0.84
C GLY A 180 -23.47 16.10 -2.18
N MET A 181 -24.64 15.56 -2.51
CA MET A 181 -24.88 14.99 -3.83
C MET A 181 -24.76 16.08 -4.90
N PRO A 182 -23.94 15.89 -5.94
CA PRO A 182 -23.83 16.85 -7.04
C PRO A 182 -25.07 16.79 -7.93
N ASN A 183 -25.46 17.93 -8.49
CA ASN A 183 -26.48 18.03 -9.53
C ASN A 183 -25.85 17.80 -10.92
N GLY A 184 -26.65 17.31 -11.87
CA GLY A 184 -26.24 17.13 -13.27
C GLY A 184 -25.85 15.69 -13.63
N SER A 185 -25.29 15.52 -14.83
CA SER A 185 -24.80 14.22 -15.31
C SER A 185 -23.37 13.96 -14.81
N HIS A 186 -23.05 12.68 -14.63
CA HIS A 186 -21.68 12.26 -14.36
C HIS A 186 -20.88 12.29 -15.67
N SER A 187 -19.59 12.62 -15.58
CA SER A 187 -18.67 12.62 -16.72
C SER A 187 -18.06 11.25 -16.99
N PHE A 188 -17.95 10.42 -15.96
CA PHE A 188 -17.28 9.13 -16.02
C PHE A 188 -17.87 8.19 -14.96
N GLU A 189 -18.00 6.92 -15.31
CA GLU A 189 -18.42 5.84 -14.41
C GLU A 189 -17.43 4.67 -14.52
N ARG A 190 -17.13 4.05 -13.37
CA ARG A 190 -16.43 2.77 -13.32
C ARG A 190 -17.04 1.86 -12.27
N ASN A 191 -16.97 0.57 -12.51
CA ASN A 191 -17.39 -0.47 -11.58
C ASN A 191 -16.16 -1.07 -10.91
N LYS A 192 -16.28 -1.34 -9.61
CA LYS A 192 -15.21 -1.91 -8.79
C LYS A 192 -15.73 -3.17 -8.13
N ASP A 193 -14.97 -4.24 -8.31
CA ASP A 193 -15.10 -5.49 -7.58
C ASP A 193 -13.96 -5.55 -6.56
N ARG A 194 -14.28 -5.51 -5.27
CA ARG A 194 -13.29 -5.37 -4.19
C ARG A 194 -13.41 -6.47 -3.15
N LEU A 195 -12.31 -7.19 -2.97
CA LEU A 195 -12.07 -8.15 -1.90
C LEU A 195 -11.26 -7.43 -0.80
N CYS A 196 -11.87 -7.26 0.37
CA CYS A 196 -11.32 -6.52 1.50
C CYS A 196 -10.97 -7.48 2.63
N TYR A 197 -9.71 -7.47 3.05
CA TYR A 197 -9.19 -8.24 4.18
C TYR A 197 -8.75 -7.27 5.27
N THR A 198 -9.35 -7.38 6.46
CA THR A 198 -9.00 -6.51 7.60
C THR A 198 -8.36 -7.35 8.70
N HIS A 199 -7.20 -6.91 9.16
CA HIS A 199 -6.49 -7.53 10.27
C HIS A 199 -5.92 -6.45 11.18
N GLN A 200 -6.44 -6.40 12.41
CA GLN A 200 -6.11 -5.37 13.40
C GLN A 200 -6.37 -3.96 12.85
N ILE A 201 -5.32 -3.17 12.63
CA ILE A 201 -5.39 -1.78 12.13
C ILE A 201 -5.13 -1.68 10.62
N ILE A 202 -4.85 -2.80 9.96
CA ILE A 202 -4.49 -2.84 8.54
C ILE A 202 -5.65 -3.40 7.73
N LYS A 203 -5.90 -2.74 6.60
CA LYS A 203 -6.84 -3.19 5.56
C LYS A 203 -6.08 -3.40 4.26
N VAL A 204 -6.31 -4.55 3.64
CA VAL A 204 -5.76 -4.90 2.33
C VAL A 204 -6.92 -5.09 1.37
N ASP A 205 -6.96 -4.27 0.32
CA ASP A 205 -7.99 -4.31 -0.70
C ASP A 205 -7.40 -4.83 -2.03
N LEU A 206 -7.91 -5.96 -2.51
CA LEU A 206 -7.72 -6.40 -3.90
C LEU A 206 -8.91 -5.90 -4.71
N THR A 207 -8.66 -4.99 -5.65
CA THR A 207 -9.71 -4.34 -6.44
C THR A 207 -9.50 -4.59 -7.92
N GLN A 208 -10.52 -5.12 -8.59
CA GLN A 208 -10.64 -5.12 -10.04
C GLN A 208 -11.55 -3.98 -10.47
N VAL A 209 -11.12 -3.20 -11.46
CA VAL A 209 -11.89 -2.08 -12.00
C VAL A 209 -12.33 -2.44 -13.42
N LYS A 210 -13.60 -2.20 -13.73
CA LYS A 210 -14.19 -2.39 -15.07
C LYS A 210 -14.82 -1.07 -15.52
N GLY A 211 -14.53 -0.59 -16.73
CA GLY A 211 -15.04 0.69 -17.26
C GLY A 211 -14.36 1.11 -18.57
N ALA A 212 -14.89 2.14 -19.23
CA ALA A 212 -14.54 2.53 -20.61
C ALA A 212 -13.07 2.94 -20.84
N ASP A 213 -12.30 3.22 -19.78
CA ASP A 213 -10.87 3.55 -19.82
C ASP A 213 -10.07 2.78 -18.75
N ALA A 214 -10.44 1.52 -18.48
CA ALA A 214 -9.79 0.67 -17.46
C ALA A 214 -8.46 0.07 -17.93
#